data_AF-A0A5J4UK62-F1
#
_entry.id   AF-A0A5J4UK62-F1
#
_cell.length_a   1.000
_cell.length_b   1.000
_cell.length_c   1.000
_cell.angle_alpha   90.00
_cell.angle_beta   90.00
_cell.angle_gamma   90.00
#
_symmetry.space_group_name_H-M   'P 1'
#
loop_
_entity.id
_entity.type
_entity.pdbx_description
1 polymer ?
#
loop_
_entity_poly.entity_id
_entity_poly.type
_entity_poly.pdbx_seq_one_letter_code
_entity_poly.pdbx_strand_id
1 'polypeptide(L)'
;KVDSKKELISESHSLKQFELQLSETERKLIESEERLRIAESSKGEEERKWIQAELGKCNSEDKAGISEQRMNDSEEQIVLIESKMKDEEQKRIKTEERQNEQKLNLNRSVLKLRYDVQEIEDILLGINGGFKTNEINNAEWIPMNIDLVVEEKYEDENIEENRQKKVKICQKIIAYFIGKKNIIDSRKQVIETGTVDALLRLLSTQPLERISLSHIYSFFIFTNSSSDEIGEMLYNRNSYISLIHLFDLQDFFIINRAAISMFNLLNNGARTRPSTTQHPHYQNMIAFDGIQKLFILFKKYANKDIKI
;
A
#
# COMPACT_ATOMS: atom_id res chain seq x y z
N LYS A 1 86.98 74.68 94.96
CA LYS A 1 87.54 74.38 93.62
C LYS A 1 87.51 72.87 93.29
N VAL A 2 86.51 72.11 93.77
CA VAL A 2 86.43 70.64 93.63
C VAL A 2 85.09 70.16 93.03
N ASP A 3 84.02 70.98 93.02
CA ASP A 3 82.70 70.54 92.54
C ASP A 3 82.48 70.60 91.01
N SER A 4 83.11 71.54 90.30
CA SER A 4 82.88 71.74 88.85
C SER A 4 83.43 70.61 87.94
N LYS A 5 84.35 69.77 88.45
CA LYS A 5 84.94 68.67 87.65
C LYS A 5 84.12 67.38 87.68
N LYS A 6 83.19 67.23 88.65
CA LYS A 6 82.27 66.07 88.75
C LYS A 6 81.03 66.25 87.87
N GLU A 7 80.53 67.48 87.70
CA GLU A 7 79.41 67.79 86.79
C GLU A 7 79.76 67.56 85.32
N LEU A 8 80.94 68.01 84.85
CA LEU A 8 81.39 67.82 83.47
C LEU A 8 81.58 66.34 83.06
N ILE A 9 81.93 65.46 84.02
CA ILE A 9 82.07 64.02 83.77
C ILE A 9 80.69 63.34 83.73
N SER A 10 79.74 63.80 84.55
CA SER A 10 78.35 63.33 84.55
C SER A 10 77.60 63.76 83.28
N GLU A 11 77.78 65.00 82.82
CA GLU A 11 77.20 65.51 81.59
C GLU A 11 77.78 64.82 80.35
N SER A 12 79.09 64.57 80.30
CA SER A 12 79.72 63.80 79.22
C SER A 12 79.25 62.36 79.17
N HIS A 13 79.00 61.72 80.33
CA HIS A 13 78.42 60.38 80.39
C HIS A 13 76.95 60.37 79.95
N SER A 14 76.16 61.38 80.35
CA SER A 14 74.77 61.54 79.94
C SER A 14 74.63 61.82 78.44
N LEU A 15 75.52 62.64 77.86
CA LEU A 15 75.57 62.92 76.42
C LEU A 15 75.93 61.66 75.62
N LYS A 16 76.94 60.90 76.05
CA LYS A 16 77.28 59.61 75.43
C LYS A 16 76.12 58.61 75.51
N GLN A 17 75.38 58.61 76.63
CA GLN A 17 74.23 57.75 76.81
C GLN A 17 73.06 58.15 75.92
N PHE A 18 72.86 59.46 75.70
CA PHE A 18 71.91 60.00 74.73
C PHE A 18 72.30 59.69 73.28
N GLU A 19 73.57 59.85 72.90
CA GLU A 19 74.07 59.48 71.57
C GLU A 19 73.91 57.99 71.29
N LEU A 20 74.16 57.13 72.28
CA LEU A 20 73.89 55.69 72.21
C LEU A 20 72.40 55.41 72.00
N GLN A 21 71.53 56.07 72.75
CA GLN A 21 70.08 55.92 72.59
C GLN A 21 69.60 56.42 71.23
N LEU A 22 70.14 57.55 70.73
CA LEU A 22 69.79 58.11 69.43
C LEU A 22 70.20 57.15 68.30
N SER A 23 71.44 56.65 68.35
CA SER A 23 71.95 55.66 67.40
C SER A 23 71.14 54.36 67.43
N GLU A 24 70.71 53.93 68.61
CA GLU A 24 69.86 52.76 68.78
C GLU A 24 68.43 52.98 68.24
N THR A 25 67.86 54.17 68.41
CA THR A 25 66.58 54.54 67.80
C THR A 25 66.64 54.70 66.29
N GLU A 26 67.73 55.25 65.74
CA GLU A 26 67.96 55.33 64.29
C GLU A 26 68.09 53.93 63.69
N ARG A 27 68.82 53.03 64.36
CA ARG A 27 68.87 51.61 63.96
C ARG A 27 67.50 50.95 63.95
N LYS A 28 66.70 51.16 64.99
CA LYS A 28 65.33 50.63 65.08
C LYS A 28 64.41 51.22 64.02
N LEU A 29 64.57 52.49 63.67
CA LEU A 29 63.81 53.15 62.62
C LEU A 29 64.17 52.54 61.25
N ILE A 30 65.46 52.42 60.94
CA ILE A 30 65.96 51.79 59.70
C ILE A 30 65.49 50.34 59.60
N GLU A 31 65.57 49.57 60.70
CA GLU A 31 65.03 48.20 60.74
C GLU A 31 63.52 48.16 60.51
N SER A 32 62.77 49.12 61.08
CA SER A 32 61.32 49.20 60.90
C SER A 32 60.92 49.59 59.49
N GLU A 33 61.64 50.53 58.87
CA GLU A 33 61.46 50.95 57.47
C GLU A 33 61.79 49.80 56.52
N GLU A 34 62.87 49.07 56.77
CA GLU A 34 63.25 47.90 55.96
C GLU A 34 62.22 46.76 56.10
N ARG A 35 61.72 46.51 57.32
CA ARG A 35 60.60 45.56 57.54
C ARG A 35 59.33 45.99 56.82
N LEU A 36 59.02 47.28 56.81
CA LEU A 36 57.85 47.84 56.14
C LEU A 36 57.99 47.71 54.62
N ARG A 37 59.18 47.95 54.07
CA ARG A 37 59.51 47.76 52.65
C ARG A 37 59.40 46.30 52.20
N ILE A 38 59.89 45.36 53.03
CA ILE A 38 59.75 43.91 52.79
C ILE A 38 58.27 43.51 52.85
N ALA A 39 57.51 44.02 53.82
CA ALA A 39 56.08 43.74 53.95
C ALA A 39 55.28 44.28 52.76
N GLU A 40 55.58 45.49 52.27
CA GLU A 40 54.98 46.07 51.07
C GLU A 40 55.30 45.26 49.81
N SER A 41 56.56 44.83 49.65
CA SER A 41 56.95 43.95 48.54
C SER A 41 56.24 42.60 48.60
N SER A 42 56.16 41.99 49.78
CA SER A 42 55.45 40.72 50.01
C SER A 42 53.97 40.85 49.69
N LYS A 43 53.33 41.94 50.12
CA LYS A 43 51.92 42.24 49.83
C LYS A 43 51.69 42.42 48.32
N GLY A 44 52.59 43.12 47.63
CA GLY A 44 52.54 43.28 46.17
C GLY A 44 52.73 41.97 45.40
N GLU A 45 53.55 41.04 45.90
CA GLU A 45 53.66 39.69 45.34
C GLU A 45 52.39 38.87 45.55
N GLU A 46 51.78 38.95 46.73
CA GLU A 46 50.51 38.27 47.04
C GLU A 46 49.36 38.78 46.17
N GLU A 47 49.28 40.10 45.96
CA GLU A 47 48.30 40.72 45.07
C GLU A 47 48.50 40.29 43.61
N ARG A 48 49.74 40.20 43.13
CA ARG A 48 50.04 39.65 41.79
C ARG A 48 49.64 38.18 41.67
N LYS A 49 49.91 37.36 42.69
CA LYS A 49 49.49 35.94 42.72
C LYS A 49 47.97 35.81 42.69
N TRP A 50 47.26 36.66 43.43
CA TRP A 50 45.81 36.69 43.44
C TRP A 50 45.25 37.09 42.07
N ILE A 51 45.74 38.18 41.46
CA ILE A 51 45.33 38.62 40.11
C ILE A 51 45.58 37.51 39.08
N GLN A 52 46.73 36.83 39.17
CA GLN A 52 47.07 35.75 38.26
C GLN A 52 46.16 34.52 38.45
N ALA A 53 45.80 34.20 39.70
CA ALA A 53 44.84 33.15 40.01
C ALA A 53 43.43 33.49 39.48
N GLU A 54 42.98 34.73 39.66
CA GLU A 54 41.66 35.18 39.20
C GLU A 54 41.58 35.22 37.68
N LEU A 55 42.63 35.68 36.99
CA LEU A 55 42.75 35.58 35.53
C LEU A 55 42.77 34.13 35.07
N GLY A 56 43.46 33.24 35.79
CA GLY A 56 43.45 31.81 35.50
C GLY A 56 42.03 31.22 35.59
N LYS A 57 41.27 31.64 36.61
CA LYS A 57 39.88 31.23 36.83
C LYS A 57 38.94 31.75 35.74
N CYS A 58 38.97 33.05 35.45
CA CYS A 58 38.17 33.65 34.37
C CYS A 58 38.44 32.98 33.02
N ASN A 59 39.70 32.74 32.67
CA ASN A 59 40.06 32.02 31.45
C ASN A 59 39.56 30.57 31.43
N SER A 60 39.51 29.91 32.59
CA SER A 60 38.98 28.55 32.71
C SER A 60 37.45 28.53 32.58
N GLU A 61 36.76 29.53 33.12
CA GLU A 61 35.31 29.71 33.00
C GLU A 61 34.91 30.01 31.54
N ASP A 62 35.63 30.90 30.85
CA ASP A 62 35.40 31.19 29.43
C ASP A 62 35.60 29.94 28.56
N LYS A 63 36.66 29.17 28.81
CA LYS A 63 36.90 27.90 28.10
C LYS A 63 35.80 26.87 28.38
N ALA A 64 35.30 26.81 29.61
CA ALA A 64 34.20 25.93 29.98
C ALA A 64 32.90 26.34 29.25
N GLY A 65 32.57 27.63 29.22
CA GLY A 65 31.40 28.14 28.51
C GLY A 65 31.47 27.92 26.99
N ILE A 66 32.63 28.10 26.37
CA ILE A 66 32.84 27.75 24.94
C ILE A 66 32.65 26.25 24.71
N SER A 67 33.14 25.41 25.64
CA SER A 67 32.98 23.96 25.55
C SER A 67 31.51 23.55 25.68
N GLU A 68 30.79 24.15 26.62
CA GLU A 68 29.36 23.91 26.83
C GLU A 68 28.52 24.31 25.61
N GLN A 69 28.77 25.50 25.05
CA GLN A 69 28.07 25.93 23.83
C GLN A 69 28.31 24.97 22.66
N ARG A 70 29.55 24.50 22.48
CA ARG A 70 29.87 23.51 21.43
C ARG A 70 29.15 22.18 21.66
N MET A 71 28.97 21.75 22.91
CA MET A 71 28.18 20.56 23.22
C MET A 71 26.71 20.79 22.84
N ASN A 72 26.12 21.91 23.25
CA ASN A 72 24.73 22.25 22.92
C ASN A 72 24.49 22.31 21.41
N ASP A 73 25.38 22.98 20.65
CA ASP A 73 25.29 23.04 19.19
C ASP A 73 25.42 21.64 18.55
N SER A 74 26.20 20.74 19.15
CA SER A 74 26.35 19.36 18.70
C SER A 74 25.10 18.53 19.03
N GLU A 75 24.49 18.71 20.20
CA GLU A 75 23.23 18.08 20.60
C GLU A 75 22.09 18.47 19.67
N GLU A 76 21.97 19.76 19.32
CA GLU A 76 20.96 20.24 18.36
C GLU A 76 21.15 19.60 16.97
N GLN A 77 22.39 19.45 16.51
CA GLN A 77 22.68 18.75 15.26
C GLN A 77 22.29 17.27 15.32
N ILE A 78 22.54 16.59 16.44
CA ILE A 78 22.13 15.20 16.64
C ILE A 78 20.61 15.08 16.55
N VAL A 79 19.86 15.94 17.23
CA VAL A 79 18.38 15.95 17.19
C VAL A 79 17.87 16.17 15.76
N LEU A 80 18.48 17.09 15.00
CA LEU A 80 18.11 17.34 13.62
C LEU A 80 18.39 16.13 12.71
N ILE A 81 19.54 15.47 12.90
CA ILE A 81 19.90 14.24 12.16
C ILE A 81 18.91 13.12 12.49
N GLU A 82 18.58 12.92 13.77
CA GLU A 82 17.60 11.92 14.20
C GLU A 82 16.21 12.16 13.59
N SER A 83 15.76 13.42 13.54
CA SER A 83 14.48 13.77 12.89
C SER A 83 14.50 13.43 11.40
N LYS A 84 15.58 13.79 10.68
CA LYS A 84 15.73 13.47 9.25
C LYS A 84 15.78 11.96 9.01
N MET A 85 16.50 11.23 9.85
CA MET A 85 16.56 9.78 9.78
C MET A 85 15.18 9.14 9.98
N LYS A 86 14.39 9.62 10.94
CA LYS A 86 13.00 9.15 11.15
C LYS A 86 12.12 9.42 9.93
N ASP A 87 12.23 10.60 9.32
CA ASP A 87 11.48 10.95 8.11
C ASP A 87 11.88 10.09 6.90
N GLU A 88 13.18 9.84 6.72
CA GLU A 88 13.68 8.96 5.67
C GLU A 88 13.24 7.51 5.87
N GLU A 89 13.28 7.02 7.11
CA GLU A 89 12.81 5.68 7.46
C GLU A 89 11.32 5.53 7.16
N GLN A 90 10.50 6.52 7.53
CA GLN A 90 9.07 6.51 7.22
C GLN A 90 8.80 6.49 5.71
N LYS A 91 9.62 7.18 4.91
CA LYS A 91 9.54 7.15 3.43
C LYS A 91 9.94 5.78 2.88
N ARG A 92 10.96 5.13 3.44
CA ARG A 92 11.37 3.77 3.06
C ARG A 92 10.25 2.78 3.32
N ILE A 93 9.66 2.78 4.52
CA ILE A 93 8.54 1.93 4.91
C ILE A 93 7.37 2.09 3.93
N LYS A 94 6.92 3.33 3.68
CA LYS A 94 5.81 3.60 2.74
C LYS A 94 6.11 3.12 1.32
N THR A 95 7.38 3.22 0.89
CA THR A 95 7.78 2.77 -0.45
C THR A 95 7.77 1.24 -0.54
N GLU A 96 8.25 0.56 0.51
CA GLU A 96 8.24 -0.90 0.61
C GLU A 96 6.81 -1.46 0.70
N GLU A 97 5.93 -0.85 1.48
CA GLU A 97 4.50 -1.19 1.54
C GLU A 97 3.85 -1.12 0.15
N ARG A 98 4.10 -0.02 -0.58
CA ARG A 98 3.58 0.15 -1.94
C ARG A 98 4.15 -0.90 -2.91
N GLN A 99 5.42 -1.24 -2.80
CA GLN A 99 6.04 -2.29 -3.62
C GLN A 99 5.46 -3.67 -3.30
N ASN A 100 5.25 -3.97 -2.02
CA ASN A 100 4.64 -5.22 -1.56
C ASN A 100 3.19 -5.36 -2.04
N GLU A 101 2.40 -4.28 -1.97
CA GLU A 101 1.04 -4.25 -2.50
C GLU A 101 1.02 -4.48 -4.02
N GLN A 102 1.90 -3.81 -4.77
CA GLN A 102 2.05 -4.02 -6.20
C GLN A 102 2.44 -5.46 -6.55
N LYS A 103 3.38 -6.05 -5.80
CA LYS A 103 3.82 -7.43 -5.98
C LYS A 103 2.68 -8.42 -5.67
N LEU A 104 1.89 -8.17 -4.63
CA LEU A 104 0.72 -9.00 -4.28
C LEU A 104 -0.34 -8.95 -5.39
N ASN A 105 -0.66 -7.76 -5.89
CA ASN A 105 -1.61 -7.56 -6.97
C ASN A 105 -1.16 -8.23 -8.28
N LEU A 106 0.15 -8.14 -8.59
CA LEU A 106 0.74 -8.82 -9.74
C LEU A 106 0.63 -10.34 -9.58
N ASN A 107 1.00 -10.88 -8.42
CA ASN A 107 0.90 -12.32 -8.14
C ASN A 107 -0.54 -12.83 -8.28
N ARG A 108 -1.54 -12.10 -7.76
CA ARG A 108 -2.96 -12.44 -7.94
C ARG A 108 -3.35 -12.46 -9.42
N SER A 109 -2.90 -11.48 -10.20
CA SER A 109 -3.18 -11.39 -11.64
C SER A 109 -2.54 -12.55 -12.42
N VAL A 110 -1.30 -12.91 -12.09
CA VAL A 110 -0.58 -14.04 -12.70
C VAL A 110 -1.26 -15.38 -12.39
N LEU A 111 -1.70 -15.58 -11.14
CA LEU A 111 -2.44 -16.78 -10.75
C LEU A 111 -3.77 -16.90 -11.51
N LYS A 112 -4.51 -15.80 -11.64
CA LYS A 112 -5.76 -15.75 -12.41
C LYS A 112 -5.53 -16.08 -13.88
N LEU A 113 -4.54 -15.46 -14.52
CA LEU A 113 -4.17 -15.77 -15.91
C LEU A 113 -3.77 -17.24 -16.10
N ARG A 114 -3.03 -17.82 -15.16
CA ARG A 114 -2.67 -19.24 -15.21
C ARG A 114 -3.91 -20.14 -15.17
N TYR A 115 -4.86 -19.82 -14.29
CA TYR A 115 -6.13 -20.56 -14.21
C TYR A 115 -6.93 -20.43 -15.51
N ASP A 116 -7.04 -19.22 -16.06
CA ASP A 116 -7.75 -18.97 -17.32
C ASP A 116 -7.11 -19.70 -18.51
N VAL A 117 -5.76 -19.75 -18.57
CA VAL A 117 -5.03 -20.55 -19.57
C VAL A 117 -5.34 -22.04 -19.42
N GLN A 118 -5.34 -22.57 -18.19
CA GLN A 118 -5.69 -23.97 -17.95
C GLN A 118 -7.11 -24.30 -18.40
N GLU A 119 -8.11 -23.44 -18.11
CA GLU A 119 -9.47 -23.66 -18.59
C GLU A 119 -9.54 -23.71 -20.13
N ILE A 120 -8.79 -22.83 -20.81
CA ILE A 120 -8.73 -22.81 -22.28
C ILE A 120 -8.07 -24.09 -22.81
N GLU A 121 -6.98 -24.55 -22.20
CA GLU A 121 -6.32 -25.80 -22.55
C GLU A 121 -7.27 -27.00 -22.39
N ASP A 122 -8.01 -27.06 -21.28
CA ASP A 122 -9.00 -28.12 -21.02
C ASP A 122 -10.11 -28.13 -22.08
N ILE A 123 -10.60 -26.95 -22.48
CA ILE A 123 -11.57 -26.82 -23.57
C ILE A 123 -10.98 -27.33 -24.88
N LEU A 124 -9.75 -26.95 -25.22
CA LEU A 124 -9.07 -27.38 -26.45
C LEU A 124 -8.85 -28.89 -26.49
N LEU A 125 -8.44 -29.49 -25.36
CA LEU A 125 -8.35 -30.94 -25.20
C LEU A 125 -9.71 -31.61 -25.40
N GLY A 126 -10.77 -31.03 -24.84
CA GLY A 126 -12.14 -31.48 -25.03
C GLY A 126 -12.58 -31.50 -26.50
N ILE A 127 -12.23 -30.47 -27.26
CA ILE A 127 -12.52 -30.33 -28.70
C ILE A 127 -11.79 -31.40 -29.53
N ASN A 128 -10.52 -31.68 -29.20
CA ASN A 128 -9.69 -32.65 -29.92
C ASN A 128 -9.99 -34.12 -29.58
N GLY A 129 -11.15 -34.40 -28.95
CA GLY A 129 -11.62 -35.75 -28.66
C GLY A 129 -11.58 -36.16 -27.18
N GLY A 130 -11.19 -35.24 -26.27
CA GLY A 130 -11.20 -35.48 -24.83
C GLY A 130 -12.59 -35.71 -24.24
N PHE A 131 -13.64 -35.24 -24.92
CA PHE A 131 -15.02 -35.60 -24.63
C PHE A 131 -15.58 -36.47 -25.75
N LYS A 132 -16.37 -37.51 -25.40
CA LYS A 132 -17.21 -38.24 -26.36
C LYS A 132 -18.35 -37.34 -26.84
N THR A 133 -18.04 -36.26 -27.58
CA THR A 133 -19.03 -35.25 -28.00
C THR A 133 -19.87 -35.68 -29.20
N ASN A 134 -19.54 -36.79 -29.84
CA ASN A 134 -20.24 -37.27 -31.03
C ASN A 134 -21.57 -37.96 -30.69
N GLU A 135 -21.84 -38.19 -29.40
CA GLU A 135 -22.98 -39.00 -28.92
C GLU A 135 -23.74 -38.37 -27.72
N ILE A 136 -23.56 -37.08 -27.42
CA ILE A 136 -24.39 -36.44 -26.36
C ILE A 136 -25.84 -36.45 -26.83
N ASN A 137 -26.63 -37.35 -26.25
CA ASN A 137 -28.05 -37.52 -26.55
C ASN A 137 -28.92 -36.73 -25.56
N ASN A 138 -30.23 -36.67 -25.82
CA ASN A 138 -31.16 -35.95 -24.95
C ASN A 138 -31.16 -36.42 -23.48
N ALA A 139 -30.75 -37.66 -23.21
CA ALA A 139 -30.67 -38.18 -21.85
C ALA A 139 -29.47 -37.64 -21.07
N GLU A 140 -28.45 -37.08 -21.73
CA GLU A 140 -27.28 -36.47 -21.07
C GLU A 140 -27.49 -34.99 -20.72
N TRP A 141 -28.36 -34.26 -21.41
CA TRP A 141 -28.63 -32.83 -21.11
C TRP A 141 -29.38 -32.64 -19.79
N ILE A 142 -30.30 -33.55 -19.46
CA ILE A 142 -31.08 -33.52 -18.22
C ILE A 142 -30.18 -33.60 -16.98
N PRO A 143 -29.29 -34.60 -16.81
CA PRO A 143 -28.41 -34.66 -15.65
C PRO A 143 -27.43 -33.48 -15.60
N MET A 144 -26.94 -32.99 -16.76
CA MET A 144 -26.11 -31.77 -16.79
C MET A 144 -26.86 -30.54 -16.28
N ASN A 145 -28.12 -30.37 -16.68
CA ASN A 145 -28.98 -29.30 -16.16
C ASN A 145 -29.14 -29.40 -14.64
N ILE A 146 -29.48 -30.59 -14.12
CA ILE A 146 -29.62 -30.85 -12.69
C ILE A 146 -28.34 -30.47 -11.93
N ASP A 147 -27.17 -30.87 -12.44
CA ASP A 147 -25.88 -30.58 -11.82
C ASP A 147 -25.53 -29.08 -11.83
N LEU A 148 -25.92 -28.35 -12.89
CA LEU A 148 -25.69 -26.91 -12.99
C LEU A 148 -26.49 -26.12 -11.95
N VAL A 149 -27.69 -26.57 -11.58
CA VAL A 149 -28.57 -25.89 -10.63
C VAL A 149 -28.32 -26.24 -9.17
N VAL A 150 -27.42 -27.19 -8.87
CA VAL A 150 -27.05 -27.55 -7.50
C VAL A 150 -26.53 -26.31 -6.76
N GLU A 151 -27.16 -25.97 -5.64
CA GLU A 151 -26.76 -24.85 -4.81
C GLU A 151 -25.43 -25.13 -4.09
N GLU A 152 -24.58 -24.11 -4.02
CA GLU A 152 -23.30 -24.20 -3.32
C GLU A 152 -23.43 -23.72 -1.88
N LYS A 153 -23.82 -24.62 -0.97
CA LYS A 153 -23.89 -24.31 0.46
C LYS A 153 -22.51 -24.49 1.08
N TYR A 154 -22.03 -23.46 1.79
CA TYR A 154 -20.68 -23.42 2.37
C TYR A 154 -20.38 -24.57 3.35
N GLU A 155 -21.42 -25.18 3.91
CA GLU A 155 -21.34 -26.30 4.86
C GLU A 155 -21.17 -27.66 4.18
N ASP A 156 -21.29 -27.74 2.84
CA ASP A 156 -21.18 -29.00 2.10
C ASP A 156 -19.71 -29.35 1.86
N GLU A 157 -19.28 -30.52 2.36
CA GLU A 157 -17.93 -31.07 2.13
C GLU A 157 -17.60 -31.24 0.64
N ASN A 158 -18.62 -31.38 -0.21
CA ASN A 158 -18.49 -31.60 -1.66
C ASN A 158 -18.56 -30.30 -2.50
N ILE A 159 -18.51 -29.12 -1.88
CA ILE A 159 -18.71 -27.84 -2.59
C ILE A 159 -17.70 -27.63 -3.74
N GLU A 160 -16.43 -27.98 -3.54
CA GLU A 160 -15.41 -27.79 -4.57
C GLU A 160 -15.56 -28.81 -5.69
N GLU A 161 -15.93 -30.06 -5.39
CA GLU A 161 -16.23 -31.07 -6.41
C GLU A 161 -17.43 -30.62 -7.27
N ASN A 162 -18.48 -30.09 -6.65
CA ASN A 162 -19.64 -29.56 -7.35
C ASN A 162 -19.27 -28.38 -8.28
N ARG A 163 -18.39 -27.47 -7.82
CA ARG A 163 -17.87 -26.37 -8.67
C ARG A 163 -17.11 -26.88 -9.87
N GLN A 164 -16.16 -27.81 -9.66
CA GLN A 164 -15.40 -28.41 -10.74
C GLN A 164 -16.31 -29.16 -11.72
N LYS A 165 -17.37 -29.79 -11.23
CA LYS A 165 -18.37 -30.45 -12.05
C LYS A 165 -19.12 -29.46 -12.96
N LYS A 166 -19.56 -28.32 -12.43
CA LYS A 166 -20.20 -27.23 -13.21
C LYS A 166 -19.30 -26.69 -14.31
N VAL A 167 -18.01 -26.44 -13.99
CA VAL A 167 -17.00 -26.02 -14.97
C VAL A 167 -16.86 -27.06 -16.08
N LYS A 168 -16.68 -28.34 -15.72
CA LYS A 168 -16.57 -29.43 -16.70
C LYS A 168 -17.81 -29.57 -17.60
N ILE A 169 -19.01 -29.38 -17.05
CA ILE A 169 -20.25 -29.37 -17.84
C ILE A 169 -20.23 -28.22 -18.86
N CYS A 170 -19.82 -27.02 -18.43
CA CYS A 170 -19.68 -25.88 -19.33
C CYS A 170 -18.64 -26.14 -20.44
N GLN A 171 -17.48 -26.72 -20.10
CA GLN A 171 -16.46 -27.12 -21.07
C GLN A 171 -16.99 -28.16 -22.08
N LYS A 172 -17.78 -29.13 -21.61
CA LYS A 172 -18.45 -30.12 -22.49
C LYS A 172 -19.42 -29.46 -23.46
N ILE A 173 -20.27 -28.54 -22.98
CA ILE A 173 -21.20 -27.76 -23.83
C ILE A 173 -20.39 -27.01 -24.90
N ILE A 174 -19.28 -26.38 -24.51
CA ILE A 174 -18.40 -25.66 -25.43
C ILE A 174 -17.84 -26.57 -26.51
N ALA A 175 -17.19 -27.65 -26.10
CA ALA A 175 -16.59 -28.61 -27.02
C ALA A 175 -17.62 -29.26 -27.95
N TYR A 176 -18.85 -29.48 -27.48
CA TYR A 176 -19.90 -30.08 -28.29
C TYR A 176 -20.33 -29.18 -29.45
N PHE A 177 -20.43 -27.86 -29.25
CA PHE A 177 -21.02 -26.95 -30.24
C PHE A 177 -19.98 -26.16 -31.06
N ILE A 178 -18.76 -25.98 -30.56
CA ILE A 178 -17.75 -25.17 -31.23
C ILE A 178 -17.35 -25.77 -32.59
N GLY A 179 -17.23 -24.91 -33.60
CA GLY A 179 -16.83 -25.30 -34.96
C GLY A 179 -17.82 -26.18 -35.73
N LYS A 180 -18.90 -26.67 -35.10
CA LYS A 180 -19.89 -27.53 -35.77
C LYS A 180 -20.91 -26.70 -36.56
N LYS A 181 -21.17 -27.13 -37.80
CA LYS A 181 -22.24 -26.59 -38.67
C LYS A 181 -23.52 -27.41 -38.50
N ASN A 182 -24.67 -26.82 -38.83
CA ASN A 182 -25.99 -27.50 -38.87
C ASN A 182 -26.47 -28.10 -37.52
N ILE A 183 -25.99 -27.57 -36.40
CA ILE A 183 -26.34 -27.99 -35.02
C ILE A 183 -27.52 -27.19 -34.43
N ILE A 184 -28.40 -26.63 -35.28
CA ILE A 184 -29.51 -25.78 -34.83
C ILE A 184 -30.48 -26.60 -33.96
N ASP A 185 -30.87 -27.79 -34.41
CA ASP A 185 -31.80 -28.64 -33.67
C ASP A 185 -31.22 -29.08 -32.32
N SER A 186 -29.94 -29.41 -32.27
CA SER A 186 -29.25 -29.73 -31.02
C SER A 186 -29.24 -28.54 -30.05
N ARG A 187 -29.06 -27.29 -30.55
CA ARG A 187 -29.17 -26.10 -29.70
C ARG A 187 -30.59 -25.93 -29.16
N LYS A 188 -31.63 -26.14 -29.99
CA LYS A 188 -33.02 -26.07 -29.54
C LYS A 188 -33.29 -27.07 -28.43
N GLN A 189 -32.85 -28.32 -28.59
CA GLN A 189 -33.00 -29.36 -27.57
C GLN A 189 -32.34 -28.96 -26.24
N VAL A 190 -31.13 -28.40 -26.28
CA VAL A 190 -30.45 -27.92 -25.06
C VAL A 190 -31.19 -26.76 -24.40
N ILE A 191 -31.80 -25.88 -25.20
CA ILE A 191 -32.63 -24.79 -24.69
C ILE A 191 -33.93 -25.33 -24.09
N GLU A 192 -34.60 -26.27 -24.75
CA GLU A 192 -35.87 -26.87 -24.30
C GLU A 192 -35.71 -27.72 -23.04
N THR A 193 -34.55 -28.38 -22.86
CA THR A 193 -34.23 -29.14 -21.64
C THR A 193 -33.94 -28.26 -20.43
N GLY A 194 -33.92 -26.93 -20.59
CA GLY A 194 -33.71 -25.97 -19.50
C GLY A 194 -32.24 -25.71 -19.16
N THR A 195 -31.30 -26.29 -19.91
CA THR A 195 -29.86 -26.14 -19.67
C THR A 195 -29.43 -24.68 -19.77
N VAL A 196 -29.98 -23.93 -20.73
CA VAL A 196 -29.69 -22.49 -20.86
C VAL A 196 -30.22 -21.68 -19.68
N ASP A 197 -31.37 -22.03 -19.12
CA ASP A 197 -31.88 -21.38 -17.91
C ASP A 197 -30.97 -21.65 -16.70
N ALA A 198 -30.45 -22.87 -16.59
CA ALA A 198 -29.48 -23.20 -15.56
C ALA A 198 -28.17 -22.42 -15.71
N LEU A 199 -27.68 -22.23 -16.94
CA LEU A 199 -26.53 -21.37 -17.21
C LEU A 199 -26.81 -19.91 -16.82
N LEU A 200 -27.97 -19.37 -17.19
CA LEU A 200 -28.36 -18.00 -16.83
C LEU A 200 -28.50 -17.82 -15.32
N ARG A 201 -29.11 -18.80 -14.62
CA ARG A 201 -29.19 -18.81 -13.15
C ARG A 201 -27.80 -18.83 -12.54
N LEU A 202 -26.92 -19.72 -13.00
CA LEU A 202 -25.54 -19.81 -12.55
C LEU A 202 -24.83 -18.46 -12.71
N LEU A 203 -24.94 -17.81 -13.87
CA LEU A 203 -24.33 -16.50 -14.11
C LEU A 203 -24.91 -15.37 -13.26
N SER A 204 -26.15 -15.51 -12.76
CA SER A 204 -26.84 -14.46 -12.00
C SER A 204 -26.71 -14.61 -10.49
N THR A 205 -26.64 -15.84 -9.98
CA THR A 205 -26.73 -16.12 -8.54
C THR A 205 -25.40 -16.47 -7.90
N GLN A 206 -24.42 -16.87 -8.71
CA GLN A 206 -23.11 -17.27 -8.22
C GLN A 206 -22.29 -16.04 -7.83
N PRO A 207 -21.51 -16.09 -6.72
CA PRO A 207 -20.55 -15.04 -6.41
C PRO A 207 -19.62 -14.78 -7.60
N LEU A 208 -19.39 -13.49 -7.89
CA LEU A 208 -18.64 -13.02 -9.04
C LEU A 208 -17.24 -13.64 -9.14
N GLU A 209 -16.56 -13.85 -8.02
CA GLU A 209 -15.23 -14.46 -7.93
C GLU A 209 -15.20 -15.93 -8.37
N ARG A 210 -16.35 -16.59 -8.43
CA ARG A 210 -16.50 -17.99 -8.83
C ARG A 210 -16.97 -18.17 -10.27
N ILE A 211 -17.35 -17.08 -10.95
CA ILE A 211 -17.63 -17.15 -12.38
C ILE A 211 -16.32 -17.34 -13.13
N SER A 212 -16.30 -18.32 -14.02
CA SER A 212 -15.14 -18.65 -14.84
C SER A 212 -15.39 -18.42 -16.33
N LEU A 213 -14.33 -18.51 -17.14
CA LEU A 213 -14.46 -18.33 -18.59
C LEU A 213 -15.39 -19.38 -19.18
N SER A 214 -15.27 -20.63 -18.74
CA SER A 214 -16.11 -21.73 -19.20
C SER A 214 -17.60 -21.42 -19.02
N HIS A 215 -17.99 -20.81 -17.91
CA HIS A 215 -19.39 -20.45 -17.63
C HIS A 215 -19.96 -19.42 -18.62
N ILE A 216 -19.22 -18.37 -18.94
CA ILE A 216 -19.72 -17.36 -19.88
C ILE A 216 -19.61 -17.83 -21.35
N TYR A 217 -18.58 -18.60 -21.69
CA TYR A 217 -18.41 -19.13 -23.04
C TYR A 217 -19.48 -20.17 -23.39
N SER A 218 -19.92 -20.98 -22.42
CA SER A 218 -20.98 -21.95 -22.65
C SER A 218 -22.30 -21.27 -23.01
N PHE A 219 -22.65 -20.16 -22.34
CA PHE A 219 -23.80 -19.35 -22.73
C PHE A 219 -23.62 -18.61 -24.06
N PHE A 220 -22.44 -18.01 -24.28
CA PHE A 220 -22.12 -17.26 -25.49
C PHE A 220 -22.36 -18.06 -26.77
N ILE A 221 -22.07 -19.36 -26.78
CA ILE A 221 -22.27 -20.26 -27.93
C ILE A 221 -23.71 -20.25 -28.45
N PHE A 222 -24.70 -20.08 -27.58
CA PHE A 222 -26.10 -20.01 -27.98
C PHE A 222 -26.43 -18.64 -28.60
N THR A 223 -25.91 -17.56 -28.01
CA THR A 223 -26.11 -16.20 -28.54
C THR A 223 -25.38 -15.97 -29.87
N ASN A 224 -24.23 -16.61 -30.07
CA ASN A 224 -23.42 -16.55 -31.30
C ASN A 224 -23.95 -17.48 -32.41
N SER A 225 -25.21 -17.91 -32.32
CA SER A 225 -25.84 -18.65 -33.40
C SER A 225 -26.33 -17.68 -34.49
N SER A 226 -26.15 -18.05 -35.75
CA SER A 226 -26.70 -17.30 -36.89
C SER A 226 -28.21 -17.56 -37.10
N SER A 227 -28.90 -18.12 -36.11
CA SER A 227 -30.29 -18.57 -36.23
C SER A 227 -31.21 -17.61 -35.49
N ASP A 228 -32.17 -17.05 -36.23
CA ASP A 228 -33.14 -16.12 -35.66
C ASP A 228 -34.05 -16.79 -34.63
N GLU A 229 -34.39 -18.05 -34.88
CA GLU A 229 -35.19 -18.89 -34.01
C GLU A 229 -34.51 -19.18 -32.67
N ILE A 230 -33.21 -19.52 -32.67
CA ILE A 230 -32.46 -19.68 -31.43
C ILE A 230 -32.45 -18.36 -30.64
N GLY A 231 -32.21 -17.23 -31.31
CA GLY A 231 -32.24 -15.94 -30.64
C GLY A 231 -33.61 -15.62 -30.03
N GLU A 232 -34.71 -15.95 -30.71
CA GLU A 232 -36.07 -15.78 -30.18
C GLU A 232 -36.32 -16.68 -28.95
N MET A 233 -35.78 -17.91 -28.94
CA MET A 233 -35.86 -18.78 -27.76
C MET A 233 -35.08 -18.23 -26.56
N LEU A 234 -33.95 -17.56 -26.80
CA LEU A 234 -33.13 -16.92 -25.75
C LEU A 234 -33.73 -15.61 -25.25
N TYR A 235 -34.46 -14.91 -26.11
CA TYR A 235 -35.12 -13.65 -25.83
C TYR A 235 -36.05 -13.78 -24.61
N ASN A 236 -36.86 -14.83 -24.57
CA ASN A 236 -37.87 -15.02 -23.52
C ASN A 236 -37.30 -15.45 -22.14
N ARG A 237 -35.98 -15.53 -21.97
CA ARG A 237 -35.33 -16.12 -20.78
C ARG A 237 -34.62 -15.11 -19.87
N ASN A 238 -34.92 -13.81 -19.99
CA ASN A 238 -34.36 -12.74 -19.16
C ASN A 238 -32.81 -12.64 -19.16
N SER A 239 -32.18 -13.06 -20.26
CA SER A 239 -30.73 -13.13 -20.42
C SER A 239 -29.97 -11.85 -20.05
N TYR A 240 -30.58 -10.68 -20.22
CA TYR A 240 -29.96 -9.38 -19.92
C TYR A 240 -29.62 -9.20 -18.44
N ILE A 241 -30.46 -9.66 -17.51
CA ILE A 241 -30.22 -9.48 -16.08
C ILE A 241 -28.93 -10.23 -15.69
N SER A 242 -28.82 -11.48 -16.13
CA SER A 242 -27.64 -12.32 -15.92
C SER A 242 -26.37 -11.69 -16.50
N LEU A 243 -26.45 -11.14 -17.72
CA LEU A 243 -25.29 -10.53 -18.38
C LEU A 243 -24.88 -9.19 -17.74
N ILE A 244 -25.83 -8.36 -17.30
CA ILE A 244 -25.54 -7.09 -16.63
C ILE A 244 -24.83 -7.31 -15.29
N HIS A 245 -25.18 -8.39 -14.56
CA HIS A 245 -24.51 -8.73 -13.32
C HIS A 245 -23.00 -8.95 -13.51
N LEU A 246 -22.59 -9.53 -14.64
CA LEU A 246 -21.19 -9.81 -14.95
C LEU A 246 -20.35 -8.54 -15.22
N PHE A 247 -20.98 -7.38 -15.43
CA PHE A 247 -20.24 -6.12 -15.65
C PHE A 247 -19.60 -5.55 -14.39
N ASP A 248 -19.97 -6.06 -13.21
CA ASP A 248 -19.34 -5.70 -11.94
C ASP A 248 -18.01 -6.46 -11.72
N LEU A 249 -17.67 -7.40 -12.61
CA LEU A 249 -16.39 -8.12 -12.59
C LEU A 249 -15.20 -7.21 -12.95
N GLN A 250 -14.01 -7.63 -12.51
CA GLN A 250 -12.75 -7.05 -12.98
C GLN A 250 -12.16 -7.81 -14.18
N ASP A 251 -12.66 -9.02 -14.45
CA ASP A 251 -12.17 -9.90 -15.51
C ASP A 251 -12.63 -9.42 -16.89
N PHE A 252 -11.67 -8.90 -17.66
CA PHE A 252 -11.94 -8.34 -18.98
C PHE A 252 -12.52 -9.37 -19.97
N PHE A 253 -12.03 -10.62 -19.93
CA PHE A 253 -12.46 -11.63 -20.89
C PHE A 253 -13.92 -12.03 -20.66
N ILE A 254 -14.33 -12.13 -19.40
CA ILE A 254 -15.72 -12.42 -19.02
C ILE A 254 -16.63 -11.26 -19.41
N ILE A 255 -16.25 -10.02 -19.06
CA ILE A 255 -17.02 -8.82 -19.40
C ILE A 255 -17.20 -8.68 -20.91
N ASN A 256 -16.12 -8.83 -21.67
CA ASN A 256 -16.17 -8.74 -23.13
C ASN A 256 -17.11 -9.80 -23.71
N ARG A 257 -17.04 -11.04 -23.20
CA ARG A 257 -17.89 -12.13 -23.69
C ARG A 257 -19.36 -11.91 -23.32
N ALA A 258 -19.65 -11.34 -22.15
CA ALA A 258 -20.99 -10.94 -21.75
C ALA A 258 -21.54 -9.79 -22.63
N ALA A 259 -20.72 -8.79 -22.92
CA ALA A 259 -21.09 -7.66 -23.79
C ALA A 259 -21.41 -8.12 -25.21
N ILE A 260 -20.58 -8.99 -25.81
CA ILE A 260 -20.85 -9.55 -27.14
C ILE A 260 -22.11 -10.41 -27.12
N SER A 261 -22.34 -11.21 -26.07
CA SER A 261 -23.56 -12.01 -25.93
C SER A 261 -24.81 -11.11 -25.92
N MET A 262 -24.74 -9.98 -25.22
CA MET A 262 -25.81 -8.99 -25.18
C MET A 262 -26.02 -8.31 -26.54
N PHE A 263 -24.94 -7.94 -27.24
CA PHE A 263 -24.99 -7.39 -28.59
C PHE A 263 -25.66 -8.36 -29.58
N ASN A 264 -25.32 -9.65 -29.50
CA ASN A 264 -25.94 -10.68 -30.33
C ASN A 264 -27.45 -10.79 -30.09
N LEU A 265 -27.89 -10.73 -28.84
CA LEU A 265 -29.32 -10.72 -28.48
C LEU A 265 -30.03 -9.46 -29.00
N LEU A 266 -29.40 -8.29 -28.87
CA LEU A 266 -29.94 -7.02 -29.41
C LEU A 266 -30.08 -7.08 -30.93
N ASN A 267 -29.06 -7.54 -31.63
CA ASN A 267 -29.08 -7.68 -33.10
C ASN A 267 -30.11 -8.70 -33.58
N ASN A 268 -30.33 -9.77 -32.83
CA ASN A 268 -31.42 -10.69 -33.14
C ASN A 268 -32.77 -9.98 -33.04
N GLY A 269 -33.04 -9.31 -31.92
CA GLY A 269 -34.28 -8.55 -31.73
C GLY A 269 -34.49 -7.47 -32.79
N ALA A 270 -33.44 -6.76 -33.19
CA ALA A 270 -33.51 -5.73 -34.24
C ALA A 270 -33.84 -6.29 -35.64
N ARG A 271 -33.47 -7.55 -35.92
CA ARG A 271 -33.77 -8.22 -37.19
C ARG A 271 -35.16 -8.83 -37.21
N THR A 272 -35.65 -9.33 -36.08
CA THR A 272 -36.91 -10.08 -36.01
C THR A 272 -38.11 -9.23 -35.61
N ARG A 273 -37.91 -8.01 -35.11
CA ARG A 273 -38.99 -7.16 -34.57
C ARG A 273 -39.10 -5.81 -35.29
N PRO A 274 -40.30 -5.23 -35.38
CA PRO A 274 -40.49 -3.89 -35.93
C PRO A 274 -39.70 -2.84 -35.14
N SER A 275 -39.09 -1.89 -35.84
CA SER A 275 -38.34 -0.77 -35.25
C SER A 275 -39.21 0.23 -34.48
N THR A 276 -40.53 0.10 -34.56
CA THR A 276 -41.51 1.02 -33.95
C THR A 276 -41.91 0.62 -32.53
N THR A 277 -41.51 -0.57 -32.06
CA THR A 277 -41.84 -1.06 -30.72
C THR A 277 -40.65 -0.99 -29.78
N GLN A 278 -40.88 -0.55 -28.54
CA GLN A 278 -39.84 -0.55 -27.49
C GLN A 278 -39.35 -1.99 -27.24
N HIS A 279 -38.04 -2.17 -27.12
CA HIS A 279 -37.44 -3.48 -26.87
C HIS A 279 -37.89 -4.03 -25.50
N PRO A 280 -38.52 -5.22 -25.40
CA PRO A 280 -39.01 -5.77 -24.14
C PRO A 280 -38.00 -5.85 -22.98
N HIS A 281 -36.70 -5.96 -23.25
CA HIS A 281 -35.67 -5.95 -22.18
C HIS A 281 -35.16 -4.55 -21.80
N TYR A 282 -35.67 -3.48 -22.40
CA TYR A 282 -35.28 -2.12 -22.06
C TYR A 282 -35.55 -1.79 -20.58
N GLN A 283 -36.65 -2.27 -20.02
CA GLN A 283 -36.95 -2.09 -18.59
C GLN A 283 -35.94 -2.82 -17.70
N ASN A 284 -35.47 -4.00 -18.09
CA ASN A 284 -34.40 -4.70 -17.37
C ASN A 284 -33.08 -3.90 -17.42
N MET A 285 -32.78 -3.23 -18.54
CA MET A 285 -31.60 -2.36 -18.66
C MET A 285 -31.68 -1.15 -17.72
N ILE A 286 -32.87 -0.62 -17.45
CA ILE A 286 -33.07 0.46 -16.47
C ILE A 286 -32.98 -0.07 -15.05
N ALA A 287 -33.70 -1.15 -14.73
CA ALA A 287 -33.82 -1.68 -13.37
C ALA A 287 -32.49 -2.13 -12.74
N PHE A 288 -31.51 -2.51 -13.55
CA PHE A 288 -30.20 -3.00 -13.10
C PHE A 288 -29.04 -2.04 -13.43
N ASP A 289 -29.35 -0.76 -13.70
CA ASP A 289 -28.37 0.26 -14.11
C ASP A 289 -27.51 -0.17 -15.32
N GLY A 290 -28.04 -1.04 -16.18
CA GLY A 290 -27.30 -1.66 -17.27
C GLY A 290 -26.74 -0.64 -18.26
N ILE A 291 -27.48 0.44 -18.53
CA ILE A 291 -27.04 1.54 -19.40
C ILE A 291 -25.83 2.25 -18.78
N GLN A 292 -25.89 2.55 -17.48
CA GLN A 292 -24.80 3.21 -16.76
C GLN A 292 -23.56 2.30 -16.69
N LYS A 293 -23.74 1.01 -16.41
CA LYS A 293 -22.65 0.03 -16.41
C LYS A 293 -21.97 -0.07 -17.76
N LEU A 294 -22.74 -0.14 -18.86
CA LEU A 294 -22.19 -0.09 -20.21
C LEU A 294 -21.41 1.19 -20.50
N PHE A 295 -21.90 2.35 -20.05
CA PHE A 295 -21.20 3.61 -20.22
C PHE A 295 -19.89 3.68 -19.43
N ILE A 296 -19.89 3.15 -18.20
CA ILE A 296 -18.67 3.02 -17.39
C ILE A 296 -17.66 2.10 -18.09
N LEU A 297 -18.11 0.95 -18.60
CA LEU A 297 -17.27 0.03 -19.36
C LEU A 297 -16.70 0.70 -20.61
N PHE A 298 -17.53 1.37 -21.39
CA PHE A 298 -17.09 2.13 -22.56
C PHE A 298 -15.98 3.11 -22.19
N LYS A 299 -16.16 3.94 -21.14
CA LYS A 299 -15.12 4.87 -20.68
C LYS A 299 -13.85 4.17 -20.20
N LYS A 300 -13.99 3.07 -19.46
CA LYS A 300 -12.86 2.29 -18.92
C LYS A 300 -12.00 1.67 -20.02
N TYR A 301 -12.63 1.26 -21.13
CA TYR A 301 -11.98 0.54 -22.22
C TYR A 301 -11.80 1.35 -23.51
N ALA A 302 -12.32 2.58 -23.62
CA ALA A 302 -12.24 3.42 -24.82
C ALA A 302 -10.81 3.71 -25.34
N ASN A 303 -9.79 3.61 -24.48
CA ASN A 303 -8.38 3.85 -24.83
C ASN A 303 -7.56 2.58 -25.07
N LYS A 304 -8.17 1.41 -24.91
CA LYS A 304 -7.61 0.12 -25.33
C LYS A 304 -8.34 -0.19 -26.64
N ASP A 305 -7.68 -0.67 -27.69
CA ASP A 305 -8.26 -0.90 -29.03
C ASP A 305 -9.45 -1.91 -29.03
N ILE A 306 -10.55 -1.53 -28.39
CA ILE A 306 -11.72 -2.33 -28.07
C ILE A 306 -12.87 -1.54 -28.64
N LYS A 307 -13.30 -1.93 -29.83
CA LYS A 307 -14.60 -1.54 -30.36
C LYS A 307 -15.64 -2.43 -29.69
N ILE A 308 -16.25 -1.94 -28.60
CA ILE A 308 -17.54 -2.47 -28.11
C ILE A 308 -18.60 -2.12 -29.14
#